data_AF-A0A2G5STB9-F1
#
_entry.id   AF-A0A2G5STB9-F1
#
_cell.length_a   1.000
_cell.length_b   1.000
_cell.length_c   1.000
_cell.angle_alpha   90.00
_cell.angle_beta   90.00
_cell.angle_gamma   90.00
#
_symmetry.space_group_name_H-M   'P 1'
#
loop_
_entity.id
_entity.type
_entity.pdbx_description
1 polymer ?
#
loop_
_entity_poly.entity_id
_entity_poly.type
_entity_poly.pdbx_seq_one_letter_code
_entity_poly.pdbx_strand_id
1 'polypeptide(L)'
;MEQNVNDVREEEVEVEVEEEEEEEEEEKYVWIYFCPDLPSFCYWKDQPCYEFHPDLQDHIEESYQSRAKTCKVNETGSVWIINFVTKTRSDGECVPQEIERISVSERKDFNILGVAGVKYPNLNNFQQTDSMCYICYCEQTIPTRIDACGHSFCFMCLKSVPVRKCPTCRGNMPETMFNNPRRYDVDVHMKCPPEVAADVFSYIKRQEGGTIFKSKKPGNRKFYWIYQARLFWYRYDPRTELVLEDCYRKNKKRCEVEICGKKFTIDIEKKIQVRGERHSERRCIQRIEAEDIYRYDVRGIAGIQCHFFPVTNRMLY
;
A
#
# COMPACT_ATOMS: atom_id res chain seq x y z
N MET A 1 1.64 -70.01 -54.85
CA MET A 1 0.36 -70.64 -54.45
C MET A 1 0.26 -70.42 -52.95
N GLU A 2 0.07 -69.19 -52.48
CA GLU A 2 -1.08 -68.30 -52.66
C GLU A 2 -2.39 -68.89 -52.12
N GLN A 3 -3.05 -68.05 -51.30
CA GLN A 3 -4.45 -68.03 -50.83
C GLN A 3 -4.70 -68.64 -49.44
N ASN A 4 -4.85 -67.81 -48.39
CA ASN A 4 -5.96 -66.90 -48.01
C ASN A 4 -7.10 -67.62 -47.29
N VAL A 5 -7.20 -67.35 -45.98
CA VAL A 5 -8.47 -67.40 -45.24
C VAL A 5 -8.60 -66.03 -44.56
N ASN A 6 -9.59 -65.27 -45.02
CA ASN A 6 -10.03 -64.02 -44.41
C ASN A 6 -10.74 -64.33 -43.11
N ASP A 7 -10.34 -63.67 -42.02
CA ASP A 7 -11.15 -63.55 -40.80
C ASP A 7 -11.26 -62.05 -40.49
N VAL A 8 -12.45 -61.50 -40.71
CA VAL A 8 -12.78 -60.11 -40.44
C VAL A 8 -13.25 -60.05 -38.99
N ARG A 9 -12.41 -59.51 -38.11
CA ARG A 9 -12.82 -59.14 -36.75
C ARG A 9 -13.25 -57.67 -36.77
N GLU A 10 -14.50 -57.46 -36.41
CA GLU A 10 -15.07 -56.15 -36.10
C GLU A 10 -14.39 -55.65 -34.81
N GLU A 11 -13.63 -54.55 -34.91
CA GLU A 11 -13.12 -53.82 -33.76
C GLU A 11 -14.22 -52.85 -33.28
N GLU A 12 -14.79 -53.14 -32.12
CA GLU A 12 -15.64 -52.22 -31.38
C GLU A 12 -14.78 -51.03 -30.91
N VAL A 13 -15.04 -49.86 -31.47
CA VAL A 13 -14.43 -48.59 -31.03
C VAL A 13 -15.18 -48.13 -29.80
N GLU A 14 -14.60 -48.34 -28.62
CA GLU A 14 -15.03 -47.69 -27.38
C GLU A 14 -14.73 -46.19 -27.50
N VAL A 15 -15.79 -45.40 -27.66
CA VAL A 15 -15.72 -43.94 -27.62
C VAL A 15 -15.68 -43.55 -26.14
N GLU A 16 -14.48 -43.27 -25.63
CA GLU A 16 -14.31 -42.58 -24.35
C GLU A 16 -14.86 -41.16 -24.50
N VAL A 17 -16.02 -40.93 -23.90
CA VAL A 17 -16.60 -39.58 -23.74
C VAL A 17 -15.83 -38.94 -22.59
N GLU A 18 -14.85 -38.10 -22.92
CA GLU A 18 -14.26 -37.17 -21.95
C GLU A 18 -15.36 -36.18 -21.57
N GLU A 19 -15.92 -36.35 -20.36
CA GLU A 19 -16.76 -35.35 -19.72
C GLU A 19 -15.87 -34.14 -19.41
N GLU A 20 -15.90 -33.14 -20.30
CA GLU A 20 -15.39 -31.80 -20.01
C GLU A 20 -16.24 -31.22 -18.87
N GLU A 21 -15.72 -31.28 -17.63
CA GLU A 21 -16.24 -30.50 -16.52
C GLU A 21 -16.11 -29.01 -16.88
N GLU A 22 -17.20 -28.41 -17.37
CA GLU A 22 -17.34 -26.96 -17.46
C GLU A 22 -17.27 -26.40 -16.03
N GLU A 23 -16.07 -25.99 -15.59
CA GLU A 23 -15.93 -25.14 -14.41
C GLU A 23 -16.72 -23.86 -14.66
N GLU A 24 -17.91 -23.72 -14.05
CA GLU A 24 -18.66 -22.46 -14.04
C GLU A 24 -17.74 -21.36 -13.52
N GLU A 25 -17.29 -20.45 -14.41
CA GLU A 25 -16.48 -19.30 -14.01
C GLU A 25 -17.28 -18.46 -13.02
N GLU A 26 -16.97 -18.57 -11.72
CA GLU A 26 -17.62 -17.78 -10.68
C GLU A 26 -17.52 -16.29 -11.02
N GLU A 27 -18.67 -15.66 -11.24
CA GLU A 27 -18.74 -14.24 -11.58
C GLU A 27 -18.10 -13.41 -10.47
N LYS A 28 -17.03 -12.67 -10.80
CA LYS A 28 -16.32 -11.81 -9.85
C LYS A 28 -16.99 -10.45 -9.75
N TYR A 29 -17.00 -9.91 -8.53
CA TYR A 29 -17.64 -8.62 -8.23
C TYR A 29 -16.64 -7.61 -7.66
N VAL A 30 -16.96 -6.33 -7.87
CA VAL A 30 -16.21 -5.20 -7.33
C VAL A 30 -17.20 -4.27 -6.64
N TRP A 31 -16.83 -3.80 -5.46
CA TRP A 31 -17.58 -2.78 -4.74
C TRP A 31 -17.06 -1.39 -5.11
N ILE A 32 -18.00 -0.50 -5.38
CA ILE A 32 -17.77 0.92 -5.66
C ILE A 32 -18.59 1.79 -4.71
N TYR A 33 -18.20 3.05 -4.59
CA TYR A 33 -18.95 4.07 -3.86
C TYR A 33 -18.89 5.43 -4.56
N PHE A 34 -19.97 6.20 -4.41
CA PHE A 34 -20.15 7.49 -5.07
C PHE A 34 -19.66 8.63 -4.19
N CYS A 35 -18.99 9.62 -4.79
CA CYS A 35 -18.51 10.78 -4.04
C CYS A 35 -19.49 11.96 -4.19
N PRO A 36 -20.12 12.44 -3.11
CA PRO A 36 -21.11 13.51 -3.18
C PRO A 36 -20.50 14.88 -3.50
N ASP A 37 -19.18 15.05 -3.29
CA ASP A 37 -18.46 16.29 -3.58
C ASP A 37 -18.16 16.49 -5.07
N LEU A 38 -18.50 15.50 -5.91
CA LEU A 38 -18.29 15.55 -7.35
C LEU A 38 -19.60 15.88 -8.09
N PRO A 39 -19.52 16.44 -9.32
CA PRO A 39 -20.70 16.82 -10.07
C PRO A 39 -21.67 15.65 -10.24
N SER A 40 -22.95 15.90 -9.94
CA SER A 40 -24.00 14.92 -10.19
C SER A 40 -24.40 14.92 -11.67
N PHE A 41 -24.49 13.72 -12.25
CA PHE A 41 -24.93 13.53 -13.63
C PHE A 41 -26.41 13.11 -13.70
N CYS A 42 -26.99 13.13 -14.90
CA CYS A 42 -28.38 12.69 -15.09
C CYS A 42 -28.53 11.17 -15.09
N TYR A 43 -27.51 10.44 -15.55
CA TYR A 43 -27.49 8.97 -15.53
C TYR A 43 -26.65 8.44 -14.38
N TRP A 44 -27.15 7.36 -13.75
CA TRP A 44 -26.51 6.72 -12.61
C TRP A 44 -25.09 6.20 -12.91
N LYS A 45 -24.89 5.57 -14.06
CA LYS A 45 -23.57 5.04 -14.49
C LYS A 45 -22.54 6.13 -14.77
N ASP A 46 -23.00 7.34 -15.12
CA ASP A 46 -22.13 8.50 -15.37
C ASP A 46 -21.67 9.18 -14.08
N GLN A 47 -22.28 8.84 -12.94
CA GLN A 47 -21.89 9.39 -11.65
C GLN A 47 -20.43 9.03 -11.35
N PRO A 48 -19.59 10.01 -11.00
CA PRO A 48 -18.21 9.74 -10.67
C PRO A 48 -18.11 8.94 -9.37
N CYS A 49 -17.45 7.79 -9.46
CA CYS A 49 -17.32 6.86 -8.35
C CYS A 49 -15.87 6.41 -8.16
N TYR A 50 -15.63 5.75 -7.03
CA TYR A 50 -14.36 5.13 -6.70
C TYR A 50 -14.59 3.67 -6.33
N GLU A 51 -13.63 2.82 -6.67
CA GLU A 51 -13.56 1.48 -6.11
C GLU A 51 -13.14 1.54 -4.63
N PHE A 52 -13.62 0.61 -3.82
CA PHE A 52 -13.00 0.36 -2.53
C PHE A 52 -11.55 -0.14 -2.73
N HIS A 53 -10.71 0.09 -1.73
CA HIS A 53 -9.32 -0.40 -1.76
C HIS A 53 -9.30 -1.94 -1.93
N PRO A 54 -8.37 -2.51 -2.71
CA PRO A 54 -8.26 -3.96 -2.91
C PRO A 54 -8.29 -4.77 -1.61
N ASP A 55 -7.52 -4.35 -0.59
CA ASP A 55 -7.49 -4.98 0.74
C ASP A 55 -8.85 -5.00 1.49
N LEU A 56 -9.86 -4.31 0.98
CA LEU A 56 -11.20 -4.25 1.55
C LEU A 56 -12.24 -5.03 0.72
N GLN A 57 -11.99 -5.27 -0.57
CA GLN A 57 -12.97 -5.83 -1.50
C GLN A 57 -13.51 -7.18 -1.01
N ASP A 58 -12.62 -8.12 -0.71
CA ASP A 58 -12.98 -9.47 -0.27
C ASP A 58 -13.78 -9.44 1.04
N HIS A 59 -13.34 -8.65 2.01
CA HIS A 59 -14.06 -8.54 3.29
C HIS A 59 -15.48 -7.99 3.12
N ILE A 60 -15.67 -7.01 2.23
CA ILE A 60 -16.99 -6.44 1.94
C ILE A 60 -17.87 -7.49 1.27
N GLU A 61 -17.34 -8.19 0.27
CA GLU A 61 -18.04 -9.23 -0.47
C GLU A 61 -18.42 -10.42 0.43
N GLU A 62 -17.49 -10.95 1.22
CA GLU A 62 -17.75 -12.03 2.20
C GLU A 62 -18.81 -11.62 3.22
N SER A 63 -18.77 -10.37 3.69
CA SER A 63 -19.77 -9.84 4.64
C SER A 63 -21.15 -9.76 3.99
N TYR A 64 -21.22 -9.36 2.72
CA TYR A 64 -22.47 -9.30 1.97
C TYR A 64 -23.04 -10.71 1.70
N GLN A 65 -22.20 -11.64 1.22
CA GLN A 65 -22.58 -13.02 0.92
C GLN A 65 -23.04 -13.78 2.18
N SER A 66 -22.41 -13.52 3.33
CA SER A 66 -22.84 -14.06 4.63
C SER A 66 -24.13 -13.42 5.19
N ARG A 67 -24.80 -12.55 4.42
CA ARG A 67 -26.04 -11.85 4.77
C ARG A 67 -25.91 -10.95 6.00
N ALA A 68 -24.70 -10.43 6.27
CA ALA A 68 -24.54 -9.39 7.27
C ALA A 68 -25.33 -8.14 6.85
N LYS A 69 -25.86 -7.40 7.83
CA LYS A 69 -26.52 -6.10 7.55
C LYS A 69 -25.51 -4.99 7.31
N THR A 70 -24.36 -5.10 7.95
CA THR A 70 -23.29 -4.10 7.92
C THR A 70 -21.93 -4.77 8.08
N CYS A 71 -20.88 -4.18 7.51
CA CYS A 71 -19.49 -4.45 7.89
C CYS A 71 -18.75 -3.16 8.22
N LYS A 72 -17.52 -3.28 8.74
CA LYS A 72 -16.68 -2.14 9.13
C LYS A 72 -15.32 -2.26 8.48
N VAL A 73 -14.83 -1.15 7.93
CA VAL A 73 -13.50 -1.06 7.33
C VAL A 73 -12.77 0.15 7.89
N ASN A 74 -11.45 0.07 7.97
CA ASN A 74 -10.62 1.21 8.30
C ASN A 74 -10.02 1.75 7.01
N GLU A 75 -10.22 3.05 6.77
CA GLU A 75 -9.55 3.77 5.72
C GLU A 75 -8.70 4.87 6.33
N THR A 76 -7.39 4.66 6.38
CA THR A 76 -6.41 5.69 6.79
C THR A 76 -6.69 6.30 8.17
N GLY A 77 -7.16 5.48 9.11
CA GLY A 77 -7.46 5.86 10.49
C GLY A 77 -8.93 6.16 10.77
N SER A 78 -9.78 6.29 9.75
CA SER A 78 -11.22 6.47 9.92
C SER A 78 -11.95 5.13 9.77
N VAL A 79 -12.84 4.82 10.72
CA VAL A 79 -13.68 3.61 10.65
C VAL A 79 -14.95 3.95 9.88
N TRP A 80 -15.12 3.30 8.73
CA TRP A 80 -16.31 3.40 7.90
C TRP A 80 -17.22 2.21 8.14
N ILE A 81 -18.52 2.48 8.29
CA ILE A 81 -19.58 1.47 8.35
C ILE A 81 -20.19 1.37 6.97
N ILE A 82 -20.14 0.17 6.39
CA ILE A 82 -20.79 -0.16 5.13
C ILE A 82 -22.10 -0.84 5.49
N ASN A 83 -23.22 -0.28 5.04
CA ASN A 83 -24.56 -0.77 5.31
C ASN A 83 -25.20 -1.28 4.02
N PHE A 84 -25.40 -2.60 3.97
CA PHE A 84 -25.93 -3.29 2.80
C PHE A 84 -27.45 -3.12 2.66
N VAL A 85 -28.14 -2.79 3.75
CA VAL A 85 -29.59 -2.55 3.75
C VAL A 85 -29.91 -1.18 3.16
N THR A 86 -29.20 -0.14 3.60
CA THR A 86 -29.39 1.22 3.09
C THR A 86 -28.57 1.50 1.84
N LYS A 87 -27.69 0.57 1.42
CA LYS A 87 -26.71 0.75 0.33
C LYS A 87 -25.86 2.01 0.49
N THR A 88 -25.31 2.21 1.69
CA THR A 88 -24.48 3.39 1.98
C THR A 88 -23.26 3.03 2.81
N ARG A 89 -22.20 3.83 2.68
CA ARG A 89 -21.07 3.89 3.61
C ARG A 89 -21.05 5.24 4.35
N SER A 90 -20.67 5.23 5.62
CA SER A 90 -20.48 6.46 6.42
C SER A 90 -19.46 6.24 7.53
N ASP A 91 -18.71 7.28 7.86
CA ASP A 91 -17.81 7.36 9.03
C ASP A 91 -18.46 8.11 10.22
N GLY A 92 -19.71 8.56 10.07
CA GLY A 92 -20.43 9.37 11.06
C GLY A 92 -20.07 10.86 11.04
N GLU A 93 -19.07 11.27 10.27
CA GLU A 93 -18.66 12.68 10.12
C GLU A 93 -19.13 13.24 8.76
N CYS A 94 -18.97 12.45 7.69
CA CYS A 94 -19.32 12.83 6.33
C CYS A 94 -20.75 12.42 5.96
N VAL A 95 -21.27 13.08 4.91
CA VAL A 95 -22.53 12.68 4.27
C VAL A 95 -22.41 11.22 3.82
N PRO A 96 -23.40 10.35 4.13
CA PRO A 96 -23.39 8.97 3.67
C PRO A 96 -23.23 8.88 2.15
N GLN A 97 -22.32 8.03 1.72
CA GLN A 97 -22.01 7.81 0.32
C GLN A 97 -22.72 6.54 -0.15
N GLU A 98 -23.41 6.60 -1.27
CA GLU A 98 -24.05 5.42 -1.86
C GLU A 98 -22.99 4.42 -2.31
N ILE A 99 -23.29 3.12 -2.19
CA ILE A 99 -22.41 2.02 -2.60
C ILE A 99 -23.14 1.15 -3.62
N GLU A 100 -22.39 0.49 -4.48
CA GLU A 100 -22.94 -0.50 -5.40
C GLU A 100 -21.97 -1.67 -5.59
N ARG A 101 -22.54 -2.86 -5.77
CA ARG A 101 -21.85 -4.09 -6.14
C ARG A 101 -22.05 -4.30 -7.63
N ILE A 102 -20.96 -4.32 -8.39
CA ILE A 102 -20.99 -4.48 -9.84
C ILE A 102 -20.17 -5.69 -10.25
N SER A 103 -20.54 -6.37 -11.34
CA SER A 103 -19.68 -7.41 -11.88
C SER A 103 -18.40 -6.79 -12.47
N VAL A 104 -17.32 -7.56 -12.53
CA VAL A 104 -16.07 -7.13 -13.19
C VAL A 104 -16.32 -6.80 -14.67
N SER A 105 -17.27 -7.48 -15.32
CA SER A 105 -17.62 -7.26 -16.73
C SER A 105 -18.29 -5.89 -16.98
N GLU A 106 -19.10 -5.43 -16.03
CA GLU A 106 -19.80 -4.14 -16.08
C GLU A 106 -18.92 -2.96 -15.67
N ARG A 107 -17.77 -3.20 -15.03
CA ARG A 107 -16.86 -2.16 -14.52
C ARG A 107 -16.54 -1.05 -15.54
N LYS A 108 -16.41 -1.42 -16.81
CA LYS A 108 -16.11 -0.51 -17.93
C LYS A 108 -17.25 0.48 -18.25
N ASP A 109 -18.47 0.19 -17.81
CA ASP A 109 -19.64 1.02 -18.06
C ASP A 109 -19.80 2.15 -17.02
N PHE A 110 -19.01 2.11 -15.94
CA PHE A 110 -19.08 3.08 -14.86
C PHE A 110 -17.95 4.12 -14.96
N ASN A 111 -18.26 5.36 -14.59
CA ASN A 111 -17.28 6.45 -14.49
C ASN A 111 -16.41 6.33 -13.23
N ILE A 112 -15.58 5.28 -13.17
CA ILE A 112 -14.69 5.01 -12.04
C ILE A 112 -13.44 5.86 -12.17
N LEU A 113 -13.28 6.83 -11.26
CA LEU A 113 -12.17 7.78 -11.28
C LEU A 113 -10.87 7.22 -10.69
N GLY A 114 -10.98 6.19 -9.86
CA GLY A 114 -9.85 5.61 -9.15
C GLY A 114 -10.26 4.71 -7.99
N VAL A 115 -9.36 4.58 -7.02
CA VAL A 115 -9.47 3.65 -5.89
C VAL A 115 -9.36 4.43 -4.59
N ALA A 116 -10.23 4.12 -3.62
CA ALA A 116 -10.24 4.71 -2.29
C ALA A 116 -10.08 6.24 -2.35
N GLY A 117 -10.91 6.92 -3.16
CA GLY A 117 -10.97 8.38 -3.26
C GLY A 117 -9.75 9.03 -3.94
N VAL A 118 -8.80 8.24 -4.42
CA VAL A 118 -7.60 8.71 -5.13
C VAL A 118 -7.77 8.37 -6.61
N LYS A 119 -7.54 9.34 -7.49
CA LYS A 119 -7.70 9.16 -8.93
C LYS A 119 -6.63 8.24 -9.52
N TYR A 120 -6.96 7.53 -10.59
CA TYR A 120 -5.97 6.80 -11.39
C TYR A 120 -4.88 7.76 -11.92
N PRO A 121 -3.62 7.31 -11.98
CA PRO A 121 -2.53 8.13 -12.49
C PRO A 121 -2.75 8.45 -13.97
N ASN A 122 -2.37 9.66 -14.39
CA ASN A 122 -2.40 10.02 -15.81
C ASN A 122 -1.21 9.39 -16.55
N LEU A 123 -1.49 8.39 -17.39
CA LEU A 123 -0.48 7.63 -18.12
C LEU A 123 -0.15 8.16 -19.52
N ASN A 124 -0.68 9.33 -19.93
CA ASN A 124 -0.45 9.88 -21.26
C ASN A 124 0.94 10.52 -21.45
N ASN A 125 1.62 10.84 -20.35
CA ASN A 125 2.96 11.43 -20.37
C ASN A 125 4.05 10.36 -20.46
N PHE A 126 5.32 10.80 -20.48
CA PHE A 126 6.49 9.91 -20.41
C PHE A 126 6.31 8.84 -19.32
N GLN A 127 6.76 7.62 -19.62
CA GLN A 127 6.75 6.51 -18.67
C GLN A 127 8.19 6.08 -18.44
N GLN A 128 8.64 6.24 -17.21
CA GLN A 128 9.92 5.68 -16.81
C GLN A 128 9.83 4.16 -16.82
N THR A 129 10.73 3.51 -17.57
CA THR A 129 10.70 2.06 -17.81
C THR A 129 11.48 1.26 -16.76
N ASP A 130 12.41 1.90 -16.06
CA ASP A 130 13.17 1.31 -14.96
C ASP A 130 12.58 1.69 -13.59
N SER A 131 12.93 0.91 -12.56
CA SER A 131 12.63 1.19 -11.16
C SER A 131 13.73 2.01 -10.47
N MET A 132 14.65 2.64 -11.20
CA MET A 132 15.78 3.37 -10.62
C MET A 132 15.37 4.77 -10.19
N CYS A 133 15.80 5.19 -9.00
CA CYS A 133 15.63 6.56 -8.54
C CYS A 133 16.83 7.40 -8.95
N TYR A 134 16.67 8.30 -9.92
CA TYR A 134 17.74 9.20 -10.39
C TYR A 134 18.19 10.28 -9.38
N ILE A 135 17.68 10.26 -8.14
CA ILE A 135 18.18 11.10 -7.03
C ILE A 135 19.19 10.32 -6.18
N CYS A 136 18.85 9.08 -5.79
CA CYS A 136 19.72 8.27 -4.92
C CYS A 136 20.51 7.18 -5.66
N TYR A 137 20.23 6.97 -6.94
CA TYR A 137 20.83 5.93 -7.79
C TYR A 137 20.63 4.50 -7.25
N CYS A 138 19.50 4.25 -6.58
CA CYS A 138 19.10 2.92 -6.14
C CYS A 138 17.71 2.58 -6.68
N GLU A 139 17.30 1.32 -6.58
CA GLU A 139 15.90 0.94 -6.76
C GLU A 139 14.95 1.79 -5.88
N GLN A 140 13.82 2.17 -6.46
CA GLN A 140 12.82 3.02 -5.83
C GLN A 140 12.19 2.30 -4.63
N THR A 141 12.35 2.87 -3.44
CA THR A 141 11.74 2.33 -2.21
C THR A 141 10.23 2.52 -2.20
N ILE A 142 9.76 3.77 -2.29
CA ILE A 142 8.35 4.12 -2.50
C ILE A 142 8.28 4.87 -3.84
N PRO A 143 8.07 4.18 -4.97
CA PRO A 143 7.95 4.79 -6.29
C PRO A 143 6.92 5.91 -6.29
N THR A 144 7.27 7.11 -6.76
CA THR A 144 6.39 8.28 -6.78
C THR A 144 6.53 9.00 -8.11
N ARG A 145 5.48 8.89 -8.92
CA ARG A 145 5.38 9.51 -10.24
C ARG A 145 4.92 10.96 -10.13
N ILE A 146 5.54 11.86 -10.89
CA ILE A 146 5.09 13.25 -11.02
C ILE A 146 4.10 13.31 -12.20
N ASP A 147 2.81 13.52 -11.93
CA ASP A 147 1.76 13.42 -12.96
C ASP A 147 2.00 14.30 -14.19
N ALA A 148 2.55 15.51 -13.99
CA ALA A 148 2.77 16.49 -15.06
C ALA A 148 3.85 16.08 -16.08
N CYS A 149 4.79 15.22 -15.72
CA CYS A 149 5.91 14.84 -16.61
C CYS A 149 6.25 13.36 -16.64
N GLY A 150 5.68 12.56 -15.75
CA GLY A 150 5.77 11.11 -15.70
C GLY A 150 7.09 10.50 -15.20
N HIS A 151 8.07 11.32 -14.82
CA HIS A 151 9.27 10.83 -14.12
C HIS A 151 8.91 10.28 -12.73
N SER A 152 9.60 9.21 -12.30
CA SER A 152 9.37 8.54 -11.01
C SER A 152 10.63 8.55 -10.14
N PHE A 153 10.44 8.69 -8.83
CA PHE A 153 11.52 8.71 -7.84
C PHE A 153 11.08 8.05 -6.53
N CYS A 154 12.00 7.79 -5.59
CA CYS A 154 11.60 7.51 -4.21
C CYS A 154 10.84 8.70 -3.63
N PHE A 155 9.71 8.47 -2.96
CA PHE A 155 8.95 9.50 -2.26
C PHE A 155 9.83 10.35 -1.34
N MET A 156 10.67 9.70 -0.52
CA MET A 156 11.54 10.37 0.44
C MET A 156 12.63 11.22 -0.21
N CYS A 157 13.16 10.77 -1.35
CA CYS A 157 14.11 11.55 -2.15
C CYS A 157 13.42 12.76 -2.77
N LEU A 158 12.24 12.57 -3.37
CA LEU A 158 11.48 13.65 -3.99
C LEU A 158 11.06 14.71 -2.96
N LYS A 159 10.65 14.28 -1.76
CA LYS A 159 10.29 15.15 -0.63
C LYS A 159 11.47 15.96 -0.10
N SER A 160 12.70 15.51 -0.34
CA SER A 160 13.93 16.23 0.05
C SER A 160 14.30 17.35 -0.92
N VAL A 161 13.76 17.33 -2.15
CA VAL A 161 14.09 18.34 -3.17
C VAL A 161 13.53 19.70 -2.71
N PRO A 162 14.38 20.71 -2.47
CA PRO A 162 13.95 21.99 -1.90
C PRO A 162 13.12 22.81 -2.89
N VAL A 163 13.46 22.72 -4.17
CA VAL A 163 12.71 23.35 -5.26
C VAL A 163 11.66 22.36 -5.74
N ARG A 164 10.37 22.74 -5.74
CA ARG A 164 9.25 21.89 -6.18
C ARG A 164 9.22 21.70 -7.71
N LYS A 165 10.33 21.23 -8.26
CA LYS A 165 10.56 20.93 -9.68
C LYS A 165 11.10 19.52 -9.82
N CYS A 166 10.70 18.85 -10.89
CA CYS A 166 11.19 17.52 -11.25
C CYS A 166 12.73 17.55 -11.37
N PRO A 167 13.46 16.66 -10.69
CA PRO A 167 14.92 16.58 -10.79
C PRO A 167 15.44 16.32 -12.20
N THR A 168 14.66 15.63 -13.04
CA THR A 168 15.05 15.29 -14.42
C THR A 168 14.70 16.42 -15.40
N CYS A 169 13.41 16.75 -15.56
CA CYS A 169 12.98 17.70 -16.60
C CYS A 169 12.72 19.14 -16.10
N ARG A 170 12.87 19.40 -14.80
CA ARG A 170 12.60 20.70 -14.15
C ARG A 170 11.16 21.20 -14.24
N GLY A 171 10.23 20.36 -14.73
CA GLY A 171 8.79 20.64 -14.72
C GLY A 171 8.24 20.79 -13.30
N ASN A 172 7.13 21.50 -13.15
CA ASN A 172 6.54 21.78 -11.83
C ASN A 172 6.04 20.51 -11.15
N MET A 173 6.23 20.43 -9.83
CA MET A 173 5.67 19.38 -8.98
C MET A 173 4.51 19.95 -8.15
N PRO A 174 3.30 19.36 -8.23
CA PRO A 174 2.18 19.82 -7.42
C PRO A 174 2.45 19.60 -5.92
N GLU A 175 2.09 20.60 -5.10
CA GLU A 175 2.33 20.55 -3.65
C GLU A 175 1.48 19.48 -2.95
N THR A 176 0.31 19.18 -3.52
CA THR A 176 -0.61 18.12 -3.07
C THR A 176 0.04 16.74 -3.03
N MET A 177 1.10 16.49 -3.80
CA MET A 177 1.87 15.24 -3.71
C MET A 177 2.59 15.05 -2.38
N PHE A 178 2.82 16.14 -1.62
CA PHE A 178 3.59 16.11 -0.38
C PHE A 178 2.77 16.50 0.85
N ASN A 179 1.69 17.26 0.66
CA ASN A 179 0.81 17.71 1.73
C ASN A 179 -0.34 16.71 1.92
N ASN A 180 -0.24 15.89 2.99
CA ASN A 180 -1.18 14.81 3.30
C ASN A 180 -1.46 13.87 2.11
N PRO A 181 -0.44 13.29 1.47
CA PRO A 181 -0.65 12.43 0.31
C PRO A 181 -1.38 11.15 0.70
N ARG A 182 -2.47 10.83 -0.01
CA ARG A 182 -3.18 9.56 0.08
C ARG A 182 -2.83 8.72 -1.14
N ARG A 183 -2.52 7.44 -0.93
CA ARG A 183 -2.12 6.50 -1.98
C ARG A 183 -2.68 5.11 -1.70
N TYR A 184 -3.38 4.54 -2.67
CA TYR A 184 -3.92 3.18 -2.62
C TYR A 184 -2.92 2.13 -3.15
N ASP A 185 -1.84 2.58 -3.79
CA ASP A 185 -0.86 1.72 -4.44
C ASP A 185 0.38 1.46 -3.56
N VAL A 186 0.35 1.89 -2.29
CA VAL A 186 1.45 1.73 -1.34
C VAL A 186 1.04 0.76 -0.25
N ASP A 187 1.66 -0.43 -0.25
CA ASP A 187 1.51 -1.40 0.82
C ASP A 187 2.19 -0.90 2.11
N VAL A 188 1.42 -0.74 3.19
CA VAL A 188 1.93 -0.36 4.51
C VAL A 188 2.94 -1.38 5.07
N HIS A 189 2.91 -2.63 4.62
CA HIS A 189 3.81 -3.72 5.02
C HIS A 189 5.06 -3.87 4.14
N MET A 190 5.22 -3.00 3.14
CA MET A 190 6.32 -3.04 2.19
C MET A 190 7.69 -3.09 2.89
N LYS A 191 8.64 -3.78 2.25
CA LYS A 191 10.00 -3.96 2.75
C LYS A 191 10.97 -3.07 1.97
N CYS A 192 12.14 -2.84 2.55
CA CYS A 192 13.23 -2.22 1.80
C CYS A 192 13.68 -3.21 0.71
N PRO A 193 13.84 -2.77 -0.55
CA PRO A 193 14.40 -3.63 -1.59
C PRO A 193 15.76 -4.21 -1.17
N PRO A 194 16.10 -5.47 -1.50
CA PRO A 194 17.30 -6.13 -1.02
C PRO A 194 18.60 -5.39 -1.35
N GLU A 195 18.70 -4.82 -2.55
CA GLU A 195 19.86 -4.04 -3.00
C GLU A 195 20.03 -2.77 -2.17
N VAL A 196 18.93 -2.03 -1.96
CA VAL A 196 18.92 -0.83 -1.10
C VAL A 196 19.29 -1.21 0.34
N ALA A 197 18.81 -2.35 0.84
CA ALA A 197 19.15 -2.81 2.19
C ALA A 197 20.64 -3.12 2.32
N ALA A 198 21.24 -3.79 1.33
CA ALA A 198 22.66 -4.08 1.28
C ALA A 198 23.51 -2.79 1.27
N ASP A 199 23.07 -1.77 0.54
CA ASP A 199 23.70 -0.45 0.53
C ASP A 199 23.64 0.24 1.89
N VAL A 200 22.48 0.19 2.57
CA VAL A 200 22.34 0.72 3.94
C VAL A 200 23.29 0.01 4.89
N PHE A 201 23.33 -1.33 4.88
CA PHE A 201 24.22 -2.07 5.76
C PHE A 201 25.70 -1.79 5.48
N SER A 202 26.07 -1.62 4.20
CA SER A 202 27.42 -1.24 3.80
C SER A 202 27.79 0.16 4.30
N TYR A 203 26.85 1.11 4.22
CA TYR A 203 27.02 2.45 4.78
C TYR A 203 27.20 2.43 6.30
N ILE A 204 26.35 1.69 7.03
CA ILE A 204 26.45 1.53 8.49
C ILE A 204 27.81 0.95 8.87
N LYS A 205 28.26 -0.11 8.18
CA LYS A 205 29.55 -0.77 8.44
C LYS A 205 30.75 0.17 8.27
N ARG A 206 30.71 1.07 7.28
CA ARG A 206 31.75 2.08 7.06
C ARG A 206 31.82 3.11 8.19
N GLN A 207 30.68 3.52 8.73
CA GLN A 207 30.61 4.49 9.83
C GLN A 207 31.17 3.92 11.15
N GLU A 208 31.06 2.60 11.37
CA GLU A 208 31.38 1.96 12.66
C GLU A 208 32.78 1.31 12.73
N GLY A 209 33.64 1.49 11.73
CA GLY A 209 35.03 1.01 11.82
C GLY A 209 35.20 -0.52 11.87
N GLY A 210 34.29 -1.29 11.24
CA GLY A 210 34.60 -2.66 10.80
C GLY A 210 34.55 -3.81 11.82
N THR A 211 33.92 -3.66 12.99
CA THR A 211 33.72 -4.82 13.89
C THR A 211 32.45 -5.60 13.52
N ILE A 212 32.62 -6.88 13.18
CA ILE A 212 31.54 -7.78 12.78
C ILE A 212 30.82 -8.26 14.04
N PHE A 213 29.71 -7.62 14.41
CA PHE A 213 28.72 -8.27 15.27
C PHE A 213 28.01 -9.35 14.44
N LYS A 214 28.32 -10.63 14.70
CA LYS A 214 27.50 -11.75 14.23
C LYS A 214 26.13 -11.59 14.87
N SER A 215 25.15 -11.05 14.15
CA SER A 215 23.79 -10.99 14.68
C SER A 215 23.34 -12.41 14.99
N LYS A 216 22.77 -12.63 16.19
CA LYS A 216 21.94 -13.83 16.42
C LYS A 216 20.94 -13.90 15.26
N LYS A 217 20.70 -15.10 14.71
CA LYS A 217 19.71 -15.30 13.64
C LYS A 217 18.46 -14.49 14.01
N PRO A 218 17.98 -13.58 13.14
CA PRO A 218 16.77 -12.85 13.44
C PRO A 218 15.69 -13.90 13.71
N GLY A 219 15.03 -13.80 14.86
CA GLY A 219 13.85 -14.63 15.11
C GLY A 219 12.81 -14.37 14.01
N ASN A 220 11.87 -15.29 13.82
CA ASN A 220 10.81 -15.17 12.81
C ASN A 220 9.89 -13.95 13.00
N ARG A 221 10.05 -13.18 14.09
CA ARG A 221 9.20 -12.03 14.42
C ARG A 221 9.62 -10.80 13.61
N LYS A 222 8.66 -10.22 12.88
CA LYS A 222 8.82 -8.97 12.14
C LYS A 222 8.41 -7.79 13.04
N PHE A 223 9.15 -6.69 12.97
CA PHE A 223 8.89 -5.49 13.75
C PHE A 223 8.86 -4.27 12.85
N TYR A 224 8.10 -3.27 13.26
CA TYR A 224 8.04 -1.96 12.63
C TYR A 224 8.44 -0.87 13.60
N TRP A 225 8.97 0.22 13.05
CA TRP A 225 9.17 1.46 13.78
C TRP A 225 8.11 2.46 13.34
N ILE A 226 7.42 3.05 14.31
CA ILE A 226 6.41 4.08 14.09
C ILE A 226 6.84 5.39 14.77
N TYR A 227 6.41 6.51 14.22
CA TYR A 227 6.59 7.84 14.81
C TYR A 227 5.27 8.60 14.87
N GLN A 228 5.13 9.38 15.94
CA GLN A 228 3.92 10.13 16.20
C GLN A 228 3.83 11.35 15.28
N ALA A 229 2.69 11.48 14.61
CA ALA A 229 2.26 12.68 13.92
C ALA A 229 1.65 13.67 14.94
N ARG A 230 0.41 14.15 14.72
CA ARG A 230 -0.32 14.95 15.71
C ARG A 230 -1.10 14.06 16.67
N LEU A 231 -2.05 13.28 16.13
CA LEU A 231 -2.96 12.43 16.92
C LEU A 231 -2.83 10.93 16.59
N PHE A 232 -2.00 10.59 15.62
CA PHE A 232 -1.88 9.26 15.05
C PHE A 232 -0.41 8.97 14.72
N TRP A 233 -0.14 7.78 14.20
CA TRP A 233 1.18 7.27 13.92
C TRP A 233 1.41 7.07 12.42
N TYR A 234 2.66 7.16 12.01
CA TYR A 234 3.13 6.67 10.72
C TYR A 234 4.25 5.66 10.96
N ARG A 235 4.30 4.62 10.14
CA ARG A 235 5.50 3.79 10.03
C ARG A 235 6.62 4.60 9.39
N TYR A 236 7.86 4.40 9.83
CA TYR A 236 9.03 4.96 9.14
C TYR A 236 9.16 4.37 7.74
N ASP A 237 9.88 5.07 6.84
CA ASP A 237 10.20 4.46 5.55
C ASP A 237 11.10 3.22 5.76
N PRO A 238 10.98 2.18 4.91
CA PRO A 238 11.68 0.91 5.15
C PRO A 238 13.20 1.03 5.20
N ARG A 239 13.78 2.05 4.56
CA ARG A 239 15.24 2.29 4.57
C ARG A 239 15.68 2.81 5.95
N THR A 240 14.96 3.77 6.51
CA THR A 240 15.23 4.29 7.87
C THR A 240 15.03 3.22 8.94
N GLU A 241 14.02 2.36 8.80
CA GLU A 241 13.78 1.26 9.75
C GLU A 241 14.97 0.31 9.89
N LEU A 242 15.72 0.05 8.80
CA LEU A 242 16.92 -0.79 8.87
C LEU A 242 17.98 -0.21 9.80
N VAL A 243 18.18 1.11 9.75
CA VAL A 243 19.15 1.83 10.60
C VAL A 243 18.70 1.79 12.06
N LEU A 244 17.41 2.06 12.31
CA LEU A 244 16.82 2.03 13.66
C LEU A 244 16.92 0.64 14.29
N GLU A 245 16.55 -0.39 13.55
CA GLU A 245 16.55 -1.76 14.02
C GLU A 245 17.98 -2.28 14.27
N ASP A 246 18.95 -1.93 13.42
CA ASP A 246 20.36 -2.23 13.65
C ASP A 246 20.88 -1.57 14.94
N CYS A 247 20.61 -0.28 15.13
CA CYS A 247 21.01 0.45 16.33
C CYS A 247 20.38 -0.13 17.61
N TYR A 248 19.10 -0.48 17.54
CA TYR A 248 18.39 -1.14 18.64
C TYR A 248 19.01 -2.50 18.98
N ARG A 249 19.29 -3.35 17.98
CA ARG A 249 19.90 -4.68 18.18
C ARG A 249 21.32 -4.62 18.74
N LYS A 250 22.05 -3.54 18.46
CA LYS A 250 23.37 -3.24 19.04
C LYS A 250 23.30 -2.61 20.43
N ASN A 251 22.12 -2.50 21.04
CA ASN A 251 21.88 -1.84 22.33
C ASN A 251 22.39 -0.38 22.37
N LYS A 252 22.35 0.33 21.23
CA LYS A 252 22.67 1.75 21.21
C LYS A 252 21.56 2.54 21.89
N LYS A 253 21.95 3.48 22.75
CA LYS A 253 21.00 4.42 23.39
C LYS A 253 20.46 5.45 22.42
N ARG A 254 21.31 5.86 21.47
CA ARG A 254 21.03 6.90 20.48
C ARG A 254 21.57 6.51 19.12
N CYS A 255 20.92 6.97 18.06
CA CYS A 255 21.45 6.91 16.71
C CYS A 255 21.06 8.15 15.90
N GLU A 256 21.80 8.41 14.83
CA GLU A 256 21.47 9.47 13.88
C GLU A 256 20.88 8.84 12.61
N VAL A 257 19.82 9.46 12.10
CA VAL A 257 19.19 9.09 10.83
C VAL A 257 19.01 10.33 9.96
N GLU A 258 19.08 10.16 8.65
CA GLU A 258 18.80 11.23 7.69
C GLU A 258 17.43 11.01 7.05
N ILE A 259 16.52 11.98 7.26
CA ILE A 259 15.14 11.92 6.76
C ILE A 259 14.90 13.17 5.93
N CYS A 260 14.65 12.98 4.62
CA CYS A 260 14.47 14.05 3.64
C CYS A 260 15.60 15.10 3.68
N GLY A 261 16.86 14.66 3.69
CA GLY A 261 18.05 15.53 3.69
C GLY A 261 18.30 16.27 5.01
N LYS A 262 17.60 15.89 6.09
CA LYS A 262 17.75 16.48 7.42
C LYS A 262 18.20 15.41 8.40
N LYS A 263 19.22 15.72 9.20
CA LYS A 263 19.67 14.86 10.29
C LYS A 263 18.70 14.93 11.47
N PHE A 264 18.38 13.78 12.01
CA PHE A 264 17.60 13.61 13.23
C PHE A 264 18.37 12.73 14.21
N THR A 265 18.32 13.10 15.48
CA THR A 265 18.79 12.25 16.57
C THR A 265 17.62 11.45 17.09
N ILE A 266 17.79 10.13 17.15
CA ILE A 266 16.84 9.19 17.71
C ILE A 266 17.37 8.74 19.06
N ASP A 267 16.64 9.05 20.13
CA ASP A 267 16.89 8.54 21.46
C ASP A 267 15.99 7.31 21.67
N ILE A 268 16.60 6.12 21.57
CA ILE A 268 15.92 4.83 21.62
C ILE A 268 15.42 4.55 23.04
N GLU A 269 16.20 4.91 24.06
CA GLU A 269 15.81 4.74 25.47
C GLU A 269 14.61 5.63 25.82
N LYS A 270 14.66 6.90 25.41
CA LYS A 270 13.57 7.85 25.67
C LYS A 270 12.41 7.74 24.69
N LYS A 271 12.56 6.95 23.62
CA LYS A 271 11.56 6.76 22.56
C LYS A 271 11.17 8.09 21.88
N ILE A 272 12.18 8.91 21.53
CA ILE A 272 11.96 10.23 20.92
C ILE A 272 12.88 10.44 19.72
N GLN A 273 12.32 10.94 18.62
CA GLN A 273 13.03 11.58 17.52
C GLN A 273 13.12 13.08 17.77
N VAL A 274 14.30 13.67 17.58
CA VAL A 274 14.55 15.11 17.72
C VAL A 274 15.29 15.65 16.50
N ARG A 275 14.89 16.84 16.04
CA ARG A 275 15.68 17.68 15.15
C ARG A 275 15.89 19.03 15.81
N GLY A 276 17.15 19.45 15.97
CA GLY A 276 17.46 20.71 16.66
C GLY A 276 16.96 20.75 18.11
N GLU A 277 16.82 21.95 18.67
CA GLU A 277 16.53 22.15 20.10
C GLU A 277 15.05 22.46 20.40
N ARG A 278 14.22 22.71 19.38
CA ARG A 278 12.84 23.18 19.56
C ARG A 278 11.86 22.04 19.85
N HIS A 279 10.88 22.28 20.73
CA HIS A 279 9.86 21.29 21.11
C HIS A 279 8.99 20.80 19.93
N SER A 280 8.69 21.66 18.94
CA SER A 280 7.91 21.31 17.75
C SER A 280 8.61 20.32 16.81
N GLU A 281 9.88 20.02 17.05
CA GLU A 281 10.70 19.09 16.27
C GLU A 281 10.95 17.77 17.01
N ARG A 282 10.23 17.54 18.12
CA ARG A 282 10.26 16.29 18.89
C ARG A 282 9.04 15.44 18.56
N ARG A 283 9.26 14.17 18.25
CA ARG A 283 8.20 13.17 18.00
C ARG A 283 8.44 11.94 18.85
N CYS A 284 7.39 11.39 19.44
CA CYS A 284 7.48 10.07 20.06
C CYS A 284 7.69 9.00 18.97
N ILE A 285 8.44 7.96 19.30
CA ILE A 285 8.69 6.82 18.42
C ILE A 285 8.42 5.52 19.16
N GLN A 286 8.11 4.46 18.43
CA GLN A 286 7.89 3.16 19.06
C GLN A 286 8.30 2.04 18.11
N ARG A 287 8.85 0.97 18.70
CA ARG A 287 9.06 -0.31 18.04
C ARG A 287 7.90 -1.23 18.40
N ILE A 288 7.17 -1.70 17.40
CA ILE A 288 5.99 -2.58 17.55
C ILE A 288 6.21 -3.87 16.77
N GLU A 289 5.48 -4.94 17.14
CA GLU A 289 5.41 -6.12 16.29
C GLU A 289 4.60 -5.80 15.02
N ALA A 290 4.93 -6.45 13.92
CA ALA A 290 4.30 -6.14 12.64
C ALA A 290 2.79 -6.41 12.66
N GLU A 291 2.35 -7.42 13.42
CA GLU A 291 0.94 -7.78 13.62
C GLU A 291 0.18 -6.75 14.45
N ASP A 292 0.88 -6.01 15.32
CA ASP A 292 0.26 -4.98 16.15
C ASP A 292 -0.08 -3.71 15.35
N ILE A 293 0.33 -3.59 14.09
CA ILE A 293 0.09 -2.37 13.30
C ILE A 293 -1.39 -1.96 13.24
N TYR A 294 -2.31 -2.94 13.34
CA TYR A 294 -3.75 -2.73 13.35
C TYR A 294 -4.31 -2.26 14.70
N ARG A 295 -3.55 -2.45 15.80
CA ARG A 295 -3.91 -2.03 17.16
C ARG A 295 -3.55 -0.57 17.45
N TYR A 296 -2.62 -0.02 16.68
CA TYR A 296 -2.24 1.39 16.74
C TYR A 296 -2.98 2.17 15.66
N ASP A 297 -3.29 3.44 15.91
CA ASP A 297 -3.80 4.37 14.88
C ASP A 297 -2.65 4.74 13.91
N VAL A 298 -2.18 3.77 13.13
CA VAL A 298 -1.18 3.96 12.08
C VAL A 298 -1.92 4.27 10.78
N ARG A 299 -1.68 5.42 10.17
CA ARG A 299 -2.40 5.83 8.95
C ARG A 299 -1.68 5.49 7.65
N GLY A 300 -0.42 5.07 7.75
CA GLY A 300 0.38 4.62 6.61
C GLY A 300 1.88 4.71 6.89
N ILE A 301 2.67 5.03 5.86
CA ILE A 301 4.13 4.99 5.89
C ILE A 301 4.76 6.29 5.42
N ALA A 302 5.80 6.77 6.12
CA ALA A 302 6.59 7.95 5.74
C ALA A 302 5.79 9.26 5.54
N GLY A 303 4.60 9.35 6.13
CA GLY A 303 3.67 10.48 5.97
C GLY A 303 2.70 10.34 4.80
N ILE A 304 2.69 9.20 4.11
CA ILE A 304 1.70 8.81 3.10
C ILE A 304 0.58 8.06 3.81
N GLN A 305 -0.66 8.46 3.56
CA GLN A 305 -1.85 7.75 4.02
C GLN A 305 -2.15 6.61 3.06
N CYS A 306 -1.95 5.38 3.52
CA CYS A 306 -2.05 4.18 2.68
C CYS A 306 -2.41 2.92 3.48
N HIS A 307 -2.86 3.06 4.73
CA HIS A 307 -3.26 1.92 5.54
C HIS A 307 -4.77 1.70 5.43
N PHE A 308 -5.15 0.59 4.80
CA PHE A 308 -6.52 0.16 4.61
C PHE A 308 -6.65 -1.26 5.13
N PHE A 309 -7.66 -1.54 5.96
CA PHE A 309 -7.85 -2.90 6.48
C PHE A 309 -9.29 -3.16 6.95
N PRO A 310 -9.76 -4.42 6.87
CA PRO A 310 -11.01 -4.86 7.49
C PRO A 310 -11.00 -4.66 9.01
N VAL A 311 -12.08 -4.12 9.58
CA VAL A 311 -12.23 -4.04 11.04
C VAL A 311 -12.93 -5.30 11.53
N THR A 312 -12.14 -6.26 12.00
CA THR A 312 -12.64 -7.52 12.56
C THR A 312 -12.46 -7.56 14.07
N ASN A 313 -13.26 -8.38 14.76
CA ASN A 313 -13.21 -8.52 16.22
C ASN A 313 -11.83 -8.97 16.75
N ARG A 314 -10.94 -9.51 15.89
CA ARG A 314 -9.57 -9.90 16.27
C ARG A 314 -8.62 -8.71 16.48
N MET A 315 -8.99 -7.52 16.02
CA MET A 315 -8.14 -6.32 16.06
C MET A 315 -8.47 -5.37 17.24
N LEU A 316 -9.43 -5.72 18.09
CA LEU A 316 -9.94 -4.88 19.20
C LEU A 316 -9.42 -5.27 20.60
N TYR A 317 -8.40 -6.14 20.70
CA TYR A 317 -7.81 -6.58 21.98
C TYR A 317 -6.36 -6.14 22.13
#